data_AF-A0A2E8A1D8-F1
#
_entry.id   AF-A0A2E8A1D8-F1
#
_cell.length_a   1.000
_cell.length_b   1.000
_cell.length_c   1.000
_cell.angle_alpha   90.00
_cell.angle_beta   90.00
_cell.angle_gamma   90.00
#
_symmetry.space_group_name_H-M   'P 1'
#
loop_
_entity.id
_entity.type
_entity.pdbx_description
1 polymer ?
#
loop_
_entity_poly.entity_id
_entity_poly.type
_entity_poly.pdbx_seq_one_letter_code
_entity_poly.pdbx_strand_id
1 'polypeptide(L)'
;MHQGGGPTMINQPGRIKLTTFLFLFFVSIPALTTAQTRAPVDVHSLGPQVGERVPDFSLPDQNGRTQTLESVMGPNGAMLLFHRSADW
;
A
#
# COMPACT_ATOMS: atom_id res chain seq x y z
N MET A 1 53.09 -31.46 66.99
CA MET A 1 52.03 -30.74 67.74
C MET A 1 51.36 -29.81 66.75
N HIS A 2 50.06 -29.80 66.44
CA HIS A 2 48.89 -30.50 66.93
C HIS A 2 47.88 -30.56 65.75
N GLN A 3 46.97 -31.53 65.83
CA GLN A 3 45.89 -31.98 64.94
C GLN A 3 45.02 -30.84 64.33
N GLY A 4 44.36 -30.92 63.18
CA GLY A 4 43.55 -31.98 62.57
C GLY A 4 42.13 -31.41 62.33
N GLY A 5 41.58 -31.46 61.12
CA GLY A 5 40.22 -30.97 60.83
C GLY A 5 39.86 -31.07 59.34
N GLY A 6 38.85 -31.87 59.02
CA GLY A 6 38.57 -32.44 57.69
C GLY A 6 37.86 -31.55 56.65
N PRO A 7 37.59 -32.10 55.45
CA PRO A 7 37.03 -31.36 54.32
C PRO A 7 35.51 -31.45 54.32
N THR A 8 34.81 -30.31 54.36
CA THR A 8 33.37 -30.30 54.09
C THR A 8 32.90 -29.04 53.37
N MET A 9 32.24 -29.30 52.25
CA MET A 9 31.17 -28.52 51.61
C MET A 9 31.56 -27.31 50.75
N ILE A 10 31.71 -27.64 49.46
CA ILE A 10 31.35 -26.80 48.31
C ILE A 10 29.95 -26.19 48.49
N ASN A 11 29.87 -24.98 49.03
CA ASN A 11 28.68 -24.15 48.92
C ASN A 11 28.67 -23.53 47.52
N GLN A 12 27.79 -24.03 46.66
CA GLN A 12 27.47 -23.39 45.38
C GLN A 12 26.33 -22.40 45.63
N PRO A 13 26.59 -21.09 45.80
CA PRO A 13 25.52 -20.11 45.92
C PRO A 13 24.73 -20.05 44.63
N GLY A 14 23.40 -19.98 44.79
CA GLY A 14 22.40 -20.11 43.74
C GLY A 14 22.72 -19.30 42.49
N ARG A 15 22.64 -19.98 41.35
CA ARG A 15 22.68 -19.38 40.02
C ARG A 15 21.58 -18.33 39.94
N ILE A 16 21.98 -17.07 40.00
CA ILE A 16 21.12 -15.91 39.83
C ILE A 16 20.35 -16.11 38.52
N LYS A 17 19.02 -16.19 38.61
CA LYS A 17 18.13 -16.36 37.46
C LYS A 17 18.24 -15.11 36.59
N LEU A 18 18.94 -15.24 35.46
CA LEU A 18 19.20 -14.23 34.43
C LEU A 18 17.92 -13.80 33.67
N THR A 19 16.79 -13.73 34.35
CA THR A 19 15.46 -13.64 33.73
C THR A 19 14.79 -12.28 33.96
N THR A 20 15.55 -11.25 34.30
CA THR A 20 15.05 -9.88 34.50
C THR A 20 15.94 -8.87 33.79
N PHE A 21 16.23 -9.08 32.50
CA PHE A 21 16.75 -8.04 31.62
C PHE A 21 16.29 -8.23 30.17
N LEU A 22 15.09 -8.78 29.99
CA LEU A 22 14.45 -8.90 28.67
C LEU A 22 13.00 -8.38 28.75
N PHE A 23 12.85 -7.19 29.32
CA PHE A 23 11.60 -6.45 29.32
C PHE A 23 12.00 -4.99 29.18
N LEU A 24 11.56 -4.33 28.09
CA LEU A 24 11.89 -2.96 27.63
C LEU A 24 12.84 -2.89 26.42
N PHE A 25 12.52 -3.59 25.34
CA PHE A 25 12.95 -3.17 24.00
C PHE A 25 11.85 -3.36 22.94
N PHE A 26 10.59 -3.05 23.32
CA PHE A 26 9.47 -2.88 22.40
C PHE A 26 9.15 -1.38 22.24
N VAL A 27 10.19 -0.56 22.08
CA VAL A 27 10.02 0.88 21.82
C VAL A 27 10.24 1.14 20.35
N SER A 28 9.11 1.42 19.68
CA SER A 28 8.98 2.29 18.52
C SER A 28 9.65 1.83 17.23
N ILE A 29 8.88 1.13 16.38
CA ILE A 29 9.06 1.27 14.94
C ILE A 29 8.44 2.63 14.58
N PRO A 30 9.22 3.69 14.27
CA PRO A 30 8.62 4.84 13.61
C PRO A 30 8.03 4.34 12.30
N ALA A 31 6.72 4.53 12.13
CA ALA A 31 6.07 4.31 10.85
C ALA A 31 6.74 5.27 9.85
N LEU A 32 7.70 4.76 9.09
CA LEU A 32 8.21 5.42 7.90
C LEU A 32 7.01 5.49 6.94
N THR A 33 6.30 6.60 6.95
CA THR A 33 5.38 6.98 5.88
C THR A 33 6.21 7.14 4.63
N THR A 34 6.42 6.05 3.91
CA THR A 34 6.98 6.10 2.56
C THR A 34 5.98 6.88 1.72
N ALA A 35 6.30 8.11 1.35
CA ALA A 35 5.59 8.81 0.30
C ALA A 35 5.83 8.00 -0.99
N GLN A 36 4.87 7.14 -1.34
CA GLN A 36 4.98 6.29 -2.50
C GLN A 36 5.07 7.20 -3.73
N THR A 37 6.24 7.24 -4.35
CA THR A 37 6.44 7.99 -5.59
C THR A 37 5.55 7.36 -6.65
N ARG A 38 4.54 8.09 -7.13
CA ARG A 38 3.63 7.60 -8.16
C ARG A 38 4.41 7.49 -9.45
N ALA A 39 4.39 6.31 -10.07
CA ALA A 39 4.95 6.15 -11.41
C ALA A 39 4.29 7.17 -12.35
N PRO A 40 5.08 7.83 -13.23
CA PRO A 40 4.51 8.70 -14.24
C PRO A 40 3.50 7.93 -15.08
N VAL A 41 2.33 8.54 -15.32
CA VAL A 41 1.36 7.98 -16.25
C VAL A 41 1.81 8.36 -17.67
N ASP A 42 2.05 7.36 -18.52
CA ASP A 42 2.28 7.61 -19.94
C ASP A 42 0.94 7.97 -20.61
N VAL A 43 0.70 9.27 -20.71
CA VAL A 43 -0.53 9.82 -21.31
C VAL A 43 -0.69 9.48 -22.79
N HIS A 44 0.40 9.19 -23.51
CA HIS A 44 0.32 8.85 -24.94
C HIS A 44 -0.27 7.46 -25.16
N SER A 45 -0.09 6.56 -24.20
CA SER A 45 -0.63 5.21 -24.24
C SER A 45 -2.11 5.12 -23.84
N LEU A 46 -2.72 6.22 -23.38
CA LEU A 46 -4.09 6.21 -22.87
C LEU A 46 -5.12 6.33 -23.98
N GLY A 47 -6.12 5.44 -23.94
CA GLY A 47 -7.26 5.47 -24.85
C GLY A 47 -6.95 4.96 -26.27
N PRO A 48 -7.98 4.97 -27.16
CA PRO A 48 -7.82 4.54 -28.54
C PRO A 48 -6.85 5.44 -29.31
N GLN A 49 -5.97 4.82 -30.10
CA GLN A 49 -5.00 5.52 -30.93
C GLN A 49 -5.60 5.96 -32.28
N VAL A 50 -4.92 6.85 -33.00
CA VAL A 50 -5.36 7.27 -34.34
C VAL A 50 -5.45 6.06 -35.27
N GLY A 51 -6.62 5.87 -35.88
CA GLY A 51 -6.92 4.73 -36.75
C GLY A 51 -7.48 3.51 -36.01
N GLU A 52 -7.42 3.49 -34.68
CA GLU A 52 -8.11 2.48 -33.88
C GLU A 52 -9.60 2.80 -33.75
N ARG A 53 -10.40 1.75 -33.58
CA ARG A 53 -11.83 1.89 -33.34
C ARG A 53 -12.07 2.33 -31.90
N VAL A 54 -12.91 3.33 -31.72
CA VAL A 54 -13.45 3.72 -30.41
C VAL A 54 -14.34 2.59 -29.87
N PRO A 55 -14.17 2.12 -28.62
CA PRO A 55 -15.06 1.13 -28.03
C PRO A 55 -16.51 1.60 -27.98
N ASP A 56 -17.44 0.66 -28.21
CA ASP A 56 -18.86 0.93 -28.08
C ASP A 56 -19.21 1.26 -26.64
N PHE A 57 -20.23 2.10 -26.45
CA PHE A 57 -20.78 2.43 -25.14
C PHE A 57 -22.30 2.50 -25.18
N SER A 58 -22.90 2.37 -24.00
CA SER A 58 -24.33 2.57 -23.75
C SER A 58 -24.47 3.23 -22.40
N LEU A 59 -24.60 4.56 -22.40
CA LEU A 59 -24.54 5.39 -21.20
C LEU A 59 -25.72 6.37 -21.14
N PRO A 60 -26.28 6.65 -19.95
CA PRO A 60 -27.35 7.64 -19.83
C PRO A 60 -26.80 9.05 -20.04
N ASP A 61 -27.57 9.88 -20.76
CA ASP A 61 -27.38 11.32 -20.83
C ASP A 61 -27.87 12.02 -19.54
N GLN A 62 -27.76 13.36 -19.49
CA GLN A 62 -28.20 14.17 -18.37
C GLN A 62 -29.71 14.09 -18.06
N ASN A 63 -30.51 13.58 -19.00
CA ASN A 63 -31.94 13.36 -18.85
C ASN A 63 -32.27 11.87 -18.62
N GLY A 64 -31.26 11.02 -18.41
CA GLY A 64 -31.41 9.58 -18.23
C GLY A 64 -31.68 8.80 -19.51
N ARG A 65 -31.58 9.42 -20.70
CA ARG A 65 -31.78 8.70 -21.96
C ARG A 65 -30.49 7.99 -22.36
N THR A 66 -30.59 6.70 -22.66
CA THR A 66 -29.43 5.92 -23.13
C THR A 66 -28.95 6.45 -24.48
N GLN A 67 -27.66 6.76 -24.56
CA GLN A 67 -26.93 7.10 -25.78
C GLN A 67 -25.91 6.01 -26.08
N THR A 68 -25.69 5.76 -27.38
CA THR A 68 -24.66 4.86 -27.88
C THR A 68 -23.65 5.62 -28.74
N LEU A 69 -22.57 4.96 -29.15
CA LEU A 69 -21.60 5.57 -30.07
C LEU A 69 -22.28 5.98 -31.38
N GLU A 70 -23.16 5.14 -31.91
CA GLU A 70 -23.90 5.38 -33.15
C GLU A 70 -24.87 6.56 -33.01
N SER A 71 -25.58 6.66 -31.88
CA SER A 71 -26.59 7.71 -31.71
C SER A 71 -25.99 9.11 -31.60
N VAL A 72 -24.72 9.22 -31.19
CA VAL A 72 -24.01 10.50 -31.07
C VAL A 72 -23.17 10.86 -32.30
N MET A 73 -23.03 9.94 -33.28
CA MET A 73 -22.30 10.25 -34.51
C MET A 73 -23.05 11.24 -35.39
N GLY A 74 -22.35 12.29 -35.81
CA GLY A 74 -22.77 13.17 -36.90
C GLY A 74 -22.08 12.82 -38.23
N PRO A 75 -22.40 13.55 -39.32
CA PRO A 75 -21.76 13.36 -40.63
C PRO A 75 -20.24 13.61 -40.62
N ASN A 76 -19.73 14.33 -39.61
CA ASN A 76 -18.30 14.61 -39.42
C ASN A 76 -17.69 13.80 -38.26
N GLY A 77 -18.37 12.78 -37.76
CA GLY A 77 -18.00 12.05 -36.55
C GLY A 77 -18.50 12.73 -35.26
N ALA A 78 -17.90 12.37 -34.12
CA ALA A 78 -18.14 13.04 -32.84
C ALA A 78 -16.88 13.24 -32.01
N MET A 79 -16.98 14.15 -31.05
CA MET A 79 -15.95 14.43 -30.06
C MET A 79 -16.36 13.87 -28.70
N LEU A 80 -15.55 12.98 -28.14
CA LEU A 80 -15.74 12.43 -26.80
C LEU A 80 -14.79 13.11 -25.81
N LEU A 81 -15.35 13.83 -24.83
CA LEU A 81 -14.58 14.53 -23.79
C LEU A 81 -14.70 13.77 -22.46
N PHE A 82 -13.59 13.27 -21.95
CA PHE A 82 -13.50 12.69 -20.62
C PHE A 82 -13.01 13.74 -19.64
N HIS A 83 -13.78 14.00 -18.58
CA HIS A 83 -13.36 14.86 -17.49
C HIS A 83 -13.71 14.23 -16.15
N ARG A 84 -12.90 14.54 -15.13
CA ARG A 84 -13.27 14.30 -13.72
C ARG A 84 -13.51 15.65 -13.07
N SER A 85 -14.57 15.75 -12.29
CA SER A 85 -14.78 16.92 -11.43
C SER A 85 -13.74 16.95 -10.32
N ALA A 86 -13.51 18.13 -9.75
CA ALA A 86 -12.76 18.27 -8.52
C ALA A 86 -13.69 18.01 -7.33
N ASP A 87 -13.31 17.05 -6.50
CA ASP A 87 -13.77 16.91 -5.12
C ASP A 87 -13.15 18.07 -4.34
N TRP A 88 -13.97 19.03 -3.91
CA TRP A 88 -13.56 20.18 -3.10
C TRP A 88 -13.81 19.92 -1.62
#